data_AF-A0A558AJ71-F1
#
_entry.id   AF-A0A558AJ71-F1
#
_cell.length_a   1.000
_cell.length_b   1.000
_cell.length_c   1.000
_cell.angle_alpha   90.00
_cell.angle_beta   90.00
_cell.angle_gamma   90.00
#
_symmetry.space_group_name_H-M   'P 1'
#
loop_
_entity.id
_entity.type
_entity.pdbx_description
1 polymer ?
#
loop_
_entity_poly.entity_id
_entity_poly.type
_entity_poly.pdbx_seq_one_letter_code
_entity_poly.pdbx_strand_id
1 'polypeptide(L)'
;MSDTAAPQDPFGLAGVRDRQDYVRRLTELLERGRVEPVAAVLSAAEAYAAAELLGQYAQLDPTGGLNQLAATLASRLYSRLGA
;
A
#
# COMPACT_ATOMS: atom_id res chain seq x y z
N MET A 1 4.12 10.82 -36.51
CA MET A 1 4.55 9.95 -35.40
C MET A 1 4.02 10.57 -34.12
N SER A 2 2.87 10.10 -33.65
CA SER A 2 2.31 10.53 -32.37
C SER A 2 2.10 9.26 -31.56
N ASP A 3 3.20 8.76 -31.00
CA ASP A 3 3.15 7.74 -29.97
C ASP A 3 2.82 8.47 -28.67
N THR A 4 1.54 8.77 -28.47
CA THR A 4 1.05 9.27 -27.19
C THR A 4 1.14 8.09 -26.23
N ALA A 5 2.30 7.93 -25.59
CA ALA A 5 2.44 7.04 -24.46
C ALA A 5 1.33 7.42 -23.47
N ALA A 6 0.33 6.54 -23.35
CA ALA A 6 -0.66 6.64 -22.31
C ALA A 6 0.07 6.87 -20.98
N PRO A 7 -0.45 7.70 -20.06
CA PRO A 7 0.19 7.87 -18.76
C PRO A 7 0.38 6.48 -18.15
N GLN A 8 1.64 6.08 -17.97
CA GLN A 8 1.97 4.80 -17.37
C GLN A 8 1.41 4.83 -15.94
N ASP A 9 0.44 3.97 -15.66
CA ASP A 9 -0.10 3.75 -14.32
C ASP A 9 0.52 2.47 -13.76
N PRO A 10 1.77 2.50 -13.29
CA PRO A 10 2.51 1.32 -12.85
C PRO A 10 1.86 0.61 -11.65
N PHE A 11 0.95 1.30 -10.97
CA PHE A 11 0.25 0.82 -9.79
C PHE A 11 -1.23 0.46 -10.05
N GLY A 12 -1.76 0.77 -11.24
CA GLY A 12 -3.12 0.40 -11.64
C GLY A 12 -4.23 1.08 -10.83
N LEU A 13 -3.95 2.27 -10.28
CA LEU A 13 -4.88 3.02 -9.42
C LEU A 13 -5.52 4.23 -10.12
N ALA A 14 -4.99 4.65 -11.26
CA ALA A 14 -5.49 5.81 -11.98
C ALA A 14 -6.91 5.55 -12.52
N GLY A 15 -7.83 6.46 -12.22
CA GLY A 15 -9.20 6.40 -12.73
C GLY A 15 -10.13 5.43 -12.00
N VAL A 16 -9.70 4.77 -10.92
CA VAL A 16 -10.58 3.97 -10.06
C VAL A 16 -11.51 4.91 -9.29
N ARG A 17 -12.81 4.83 -9.56
CA ARG A 17 -13.81 5.76 -8.99
C ARG A 17 -14.59 5.19 -7.81
N ASP A 18 -14.66 3.87 -7.72
CA ASP A 18 -15.40 3.18 -6.68
C ASP A 18 -14.48 2.75 -5.53
N ARG A 19 -14.98 2.86 -4.30
CA ARG A 19 -14.22 2.54 -3.10
C ARG A 19 -13.93 1.04 -2.99
N GLN A 20 -14.88 0.18 -3.35
CA GLN A 20 -14.67 -1.28 -3.27
C GLN A 20 -13.65 -1.71 -4.30
N ASP A 21 -13.74 -1.15 -5.51
CA ASP A 21 -12.76 -1.40 -6.56
C ASP A 21 -11.36 -0.90 -6.18
N TYR A 22 -11.28 0.27 -5.53
CA TYR A 22 -10.02 0.81 -5.03
C TYR A 22 -9.37 -0.08 -3.96
N VAL A 23 -10.17 -0.56 -2.99
CA VAL A 23 -9.70 -1.53 -1.99
C VAL A 23 -9.19 -2.79 -2.66
N ARG A 24 -9.94 -3.33 -3.62
CA ARG A 24 -9.55 -4.54 -4.36
C ARG A 24 -8.21 -4.35 -5.10
N ARG A 25 -8.04 -3.24 -5.82
CA ARG A 25 -6.79 -2.93 -6.54
C ARG A 25 -5.61 -2.77 -5.59
N LEU A 26 -5.81 -2.13 -4.44
CA LEU A 26 -4.77 -2.04 -3.42
C LEU A 26 -4.40 -3.40 -2.84
N THR A 27 -5.38 -4.28 -2.61
CA THR A 27 -5.11 -5.67 -2.20
C THR A 27 -4.23 -6.38 -3.22
N GLU A 28 -4.59 -6.33 -4.51
CA GLU A 28 -3.81 -6.91 -5.60
C GLU A 28 -2.36 -6.37 -5.62
N LEU A 29 -2.20 -5.05 -5.46
CA LEU A 29 -0.90 -4.41 -5.43
C LEU A 29 -0.06 -4.85 -4.21
N LEU A 30 -0.67 -4.99 -3.04
CA LEU A 30 0.02 -5.48 -1.85
C LEU A 30 0.44 -6.93 -1.98
N GLU A 31 -0.38 -7.79 -2.59
CA GLU A 31 0.00 -9.17 -2.84
C GLU A 31 1.15 -9.26 -3.85
N ARG A 32 1.12 -8.45 -4.91
CA ARG A 32 2.24 -8.31 -5.86
C ARG A 32 3.53 -7.89 -5.14
N GLY A 33 3.45 -6.90 -4.26
CA GLY A 33 4.58 -6.42 -3.47
C GLY A 33 5.14 -7.41 -2.44
N ARG A 34 4.52 -8.58 -2.22
CA ARG A 34 5.10 -9.66 -1.40
C ARG A 34 6.18 -10.44 -2.15
N VAL A 35 6.03 -10.57 -3.47
CA VAL A 35 6.90 -11.41 -4.30
C VAL A 35 7.89 -10.58 -5.11
N GLU A 36 7.66 -9.28 -5.24
CA GLU A 36 8.58 -8.36 -5.89
C GLU A 36 9.83 -8.09 -5.03
N PRO A 37 10.99 -7.83 -5.66
CA PRO A 37 12.19 -7.41 -4.96
C PRO A 37 11.95 -6.17 -4.09
N VAL A 38 12.41 -6.22 -2.85
CA VAL A 38 12.26 -5.09 -1.93
C VAL A 38 13.18 -3.95 -2.37
N ALA A 39 12.60 -2.81 -2.71
CA ALA A 39 13.32 -1.55 -2.87
C ALA A 39 13.33 -0.78 -1.55
N ALA A 40 14.51 -0.41 -1.05
CA ALA A 40 14.66 0.44 0.12
C ALA A 40 14.38 1.90 -0.28
N VAL A 41 13.10 2.30 -0.19
CA VAL A 41 12.65 3.67 -0.52
C VAL A 41 12.58 4.56 0.72
N LEU A 42 12.33 3.98 1.89
CA LEU A 42 12.21 4.69 3.17
C LEU A 42 13.43 4.39 4.06
N SER A 43 13.86 5.39 4.83
CA SER A 43 14.76 5.16 5.97
C SER A 43 14.04 4.36 7.08
N ALA A 44 14.80 3.77 8.00
CA ALA A 44 14.22 3.00 9.11
C ALA A 44 13.26 3.84 9.97
N ALA A 45 13.60 5.10 10.23
CA ALA A 45 12.77 6.02 11.00
C ALA A 45 11.45 6.35 10.28
N GLU A 46 11.50 6.62 8.98
CA GLU A 46 10.29 6.87 8.17
C GLU A 46 9.42 5.62 8.06
N ALA A 47 10.03 4.45 7.87
CA ALA A 47 9.30 3.18 7.82
C ALA A 47 8.58 2.89 9.15
N TYR A 48 9.24 3.15 10.28
CA TYR A 48 8.64 2.99 11.60
C TYR A 48 7.49 3.98 11.82
N ALA A 49 7.70 5.27 11.52
CA ALA A 49 6.66 6.28 11.64
C ALA A 49 5.44 5.98 10.75
N ALA A 50 5.66 5.49 9.52
CA ALA A 50 4.59 5.05 8.64
C ALA A 50 3.83 3.85 9.23
N ALA A 51 4.52 2.87 9.82
CA ALA A 51 3.90 1.72 10.46
C ALA A 51 2.98 2.14 11.62
N GLU A 52 3.44 3.05 12.49
CA GLU A 52 2.65 3.61 13.59
C GLU A 52 1.38 4.30 13.09
N LEU A 53 1.52 5.21 12.12
CA LEU A 53 0.38 5.96 11.56
C LEU A 53 -0.65 5.03 10.93
N LEU A 54 -0.21 4.01 10.19
CA LEU A 54 -1.09 3.02 9.57
C LEU A 54 -1.78 2.14 10.62
N GLY A 55 -1.08 1.77 11.68
CA GLY A 55 -1.65 1.02 12.81
C GLY A 55 -2.75 1.81 13.53
N GLN A 56 -2.50 3.09 13.81
CA GLN A 56 -3.51 3.99 14.40
C GLN A 56 -4.72 4.17 13.47
N TYR A 57 -4.48 4.37 12.18
CA TYR A 57 -5.56 4.46 11.19
C TYR A 57 -6.39 3.16 11.14
N ALA A 58 -5.75 2.00 11.21
CA ALA A 58 -6.44 0.71 11.19
C ALA A 58 -7.42 0.53 12.36
N GLN A 59 -7.15 1.12 13.52
CA GLN A 59 -8.00 1.02 14.70
C GLN A 59 -9.31 1.83 14.60
N LEU A 60 -9.37 2.82 13.70
CA LEU A 60 -10.55 3.68 13.54
C LEU A 60 -11.79 2.91 13.03
N ASP A 61 -11.56 1.93 12.15
CA ASP A 61 -12.60 1.02 11.64
C ASP A 61 -11.97 -0.35 11.34
N PRO A 62 -11.88 -1.27 12.30
CA PRO A 62 -11.23 -2.56 12.11
C PRO A 62 -11.88 -3.46 11.05
N THR A 63 -13.11 -3.14 10.63
CA THR A 63 -13.86 -3.90 9.62
C THR A 63 -13.76 -3.29 8.22
N GLY A 64 -13.28 -2.05 8.12
CA GLY A 64 -13.11 -1.33 6.87
C GLY A 64 -11.97 -1.92 6.03
N GLY A 65 -12.23 -2.18 4.75
CA GLY A 65 -11.23 -2.78 3.85
C GLY A 65 -9.92 -2.00 3.77
N LEU A 66 -9.96 -0.66 3.73
CA LEU A 66 -8.75 0.17 3.73
C LEU A 66 -7.99 0.09 5.07
N ASN A 67 -8.70 0.01 6.19
CA ASN A 67 -8.12 -0.10 7.52
C ASN A 67 -7.42 -1.45 7.72
N GLN A 68 -8.01 -2.54 7.20
CA GLN A 68 -7.39 -3.86 7.19
C GLN A 68 -6.13 -3.90 6.31
N LEU A 69 -6.15 -3.22 5.16
CA LEU A 69 -4.96 -3.07 4.31
C LEU A 69 -3.87 -2.23 5.02
N ALA A 70 -4.26 -1.18 5.75
CA ALA A 70 -3.34 -0.38 6.55
C ALA A 70 -2.69 -1.22 7.68
N ALA A 71 -3.47 -2.02 8.41
CA ALA A 71 -2.95 -2.95 9.41
C ALA A 71 -1.94 -3.94 8.81
N THR A 72 -2.27 -4.48 7.63
CA THR A 72 -1.40 -5.40 6.89
C THR A 72 -0.07 -4.73 6.51
N LEU A 73 -0.10 -3.49 6.02
CA LEU A 73 1.10 -2.74 5.68
C LEU A 73 1.94 -2.41 6.92
N ALA A 74 1.32 -1.95 8.01
CA ALA A 74 1.99 -1.67 9.26
C ALA A 74 2.75 -2.91 9.77
N SER A 75 2.07 -4.06 9.83
CA SER A 75 2.68 -5.33 10.25
C SER A 75 3.89 -5.74 9.39
N ARG A 76 3.82 -5.55 8.06
CA ARG A 76 4.94 -5.84 7.16
C ARG A 76 6.11 -4.89 7.36
N LEU A 77 5.85 -3.61 7.63
CA LEU A 77 6.90 -2.63 7.91
C LEU A 77 7.62 -2.97 9.23
N TYR A 78 6.88 -3.25 10.31
CA TYR A 78 7.46 -3.72 11.58
C TYR A 78 8.31 -4.98 11.38
N SER A 79 7.77 -5.98 10.67
CA SER A 79 8.50 -7.22 10.38
C SER A 79 9.82 -7.00 9.64
N ARG A 80 9.85 -6.05 8.69
CA ARG A 80 11.08 -5.69 7.95
C ARG A 80 12.09 -4.91 8.80
N LEU A 81 11.62 -4.20 9.82
CA LEU A 81 12.46 -3.49 10.78
C LEU A 81 12.96 -4.39 11.92
N GLY A 82 12.38 -5.59 12.07
CA GLY A 82 12.66 -6.48 13.20
C GLY A 82 12.03 -6.00 14.51
N ALA A 83 10.95 -5.24 14.42
CA ALA A 83 10.20 -4.64 15.53
C ALA A 83 8.88 -5.37 15.80
#